data_AF-A0A353GBP7-F1
#
_entry.id   AF-A0A353GBP7-F1
#
_cell.length_a   1.000
_cell.length_b   1.000
_cell.length_c   1.000
_cell.angle_alpha   90.00
_cell.angle_beta   90.00
_cell.angle_gamma   90.00
#
_symmetry.space_group_name_H-M   'P 1'
#
loop_
_entity.id
_entity.type
_entity.pdbx_description
1 polymer ?
#
loop_
_entity_poly.entity_id
_entity_poly.type
_entity_poly.pdbx_seq_one_letter_code
_entity_poly.pdbx_strand_id
1 'polypeptide(L)' 'MTNTDAFFSRSLADSDPEIFGSIEKELGRQRHEIELIASENIVSRAVLEAQGSIMTNKYAEGYPGKR' A
#
# COMPACT_ATOMS: atom_id res chain seq x y z
N MET A 1 3.36 27.78 11.08
CA MET A 1 4.27 26.75 10.56
C MET A 1 3.54 25.43 10.61
N THR A 2 3.23 24.84 9.45
CA THR A 2 2.66 23.49 9.40
C THR A 2 3.69 22.50 9.95
N ASN A 3 3.25 21.58 10.80
CA ASN A 3 4.12 20.54 11.35
C ASN A 3 4.42 19.51 10.25
N THR A 4 5.44 19.79 9.45
CA THR A 4 5.89 18.96 8.32
C THR A 4 6.33 17.56 8.77
N ASP A 5 6.91 17.44 9.96
CA ASP A 5 7.34 16.14 10.50
C ASP A 5 6.15 15.21 10.68
N ALA A 6 5.05 15.74 11.23
CA ALA A 6 3.81 14.99 11.40
C ALA A 6 3.18 14.53 10.06
N PHE A 7 3.40 15.25 8.96
CA PHE A 7 2.88 14.84 7.65
C PHE A 7 3.60 13.58 7.13
N PHE A 8 4.92 13.48 7.32
CA PHE A 8 5.71 12.35 6.79
C PHE A 8 5.77 11.15 7.73
N SER A 9 5.50 11.33 9.03
CA SER A 9 5.70 10.27 10.03
C SER A 9 4.42 9.58 10.52
N ARG A 10 3.24 10.16 10.26
CA ARG A 10 1.98 9.55 10.72
C ARG A 10 1.66 8.28 9.95
N SER A 11 1.12 7.30 10.67
CA SER A 11 0.59 6.09 10.04
C SER A 11 -0.73 6.39 9.31
N LEU A 12 -1.16 5.45 8.47
CA LEU A 12 -2.50 5.52 7.87
C LEU A 12 -3.59 5.48 8.94
N ALA A 13 -3.42 4.66 9.99
CA ALA A 13 -4.38 4.57 11.09
C ALA A 13 -4.59 5.90 11.83
N ASP A 14 -3.52 6.69 11.99
CA ASP A 14 -3.60 8.00 12.64
C ASP A 14 -4.09 9.10 11.71
N SER A 15 -3.76 9.00 10.41
CA SER A 15 -4.10 10.03 9.42
C SER A 15 -5.51 9.88 8.87
N ASP A 16 -5.95 8.64 8.65
CA ASP A 16 -7.25 8.27 8.11
C ASP A 16 -7.73 6.93 8.71
N PRO A 17 -8.31 6.96 9.94
CA PRO A 17 -8.77 5.75 10.62
C PRO A 17 -9.94 5.06 9.91
N GLU A 18 -10.72 5.78 9.10
CA GLU A 18 -11.86 5.22 8.37
C GLU A 18 -11.38 4.31 7.22
N ILE A 19 -10.42 4.79 6.43
CA ILE A 19 -9.79 3.98 5.38
C ILE A 19 -9.02 2.82 5.98
N PHE A 20 -8.24 3.04 7.05
CA PHE A 20 -7.54 1.97 7.75
C PHE A 20 -8.51 0.87 8.22
N GLY A 21 -9.63 1.25 8.85
CA GLY A 21 -10.65 0.31 9.30
C GLY A 21 -11.31 -0.46 8.15
N SER A 22 -11.44 0.14 6.98
CA SER A 22 -11.96 -0.54 5.78
C SER A 22 -10.99 -1.58 5.23
N ILE A 23 -9.68 -1.27 5.23
CA ILE A 23 -8.62 -2.22 4.83
C ILE A 23 -8.58 -3.43 5.79
N GLU A 24 -8.67 -3.20 7.11
CA GLU A 24 -8.67 -4.28 8.10
C GLU A 24 -9.90 -5.20 7.94
N LYS A 25 -11.07 -4.64 7.62
CA LYS A 25 -12.27 -5.44 7.31
C LYS A 25 -12.08 -6.31 6.08
N GLU A 26 -11.49 -5.78 5.01
CA GLU A 26 -11.22 -6.54 3.79
C GLU A 26 -10.16 -7.64 4.02
N LEU A 27 -9.10 -7.34 4.79
CA LEU A 27 -8.14 -8.36 5.23
C LEU A 27 -8.83 -9.47 6.02
N GLY A 28 -9.79 -9.10 6.88
CA GLY A 28 -10.68 -10.03 7.56
C GLY A 28 -11.45 -10.90 6.57
N ARG A 29 -12.13 -10.31 5.59
CA ARG A 29 -12.90 -11.02 4.57
C ARG A 29 -12.05 -12.07 3.83
N GLN A 30 -10.92 -11.65 3.26
CA GLN A 30 -10.02 -12.54 2.51
C GLN A 30 -9.46 -13.71 3.33
N ARG A 31 -9.33 -13.56 4.65
CA ARG A 31 -8.84 -14.61 5.55
C ARG A 31 -9.88 -15.66 5.94
N HIS A 32 -11.17 -15.32 5.86
CA HIS A 32 -12.26 -16.15 6.38
C HIS A 32 -13.16 -16.72 5.28
N GLU A 33 -12.95 -16.32 4.03
CA GLU A 33 -13.68 -16.82 2.87
C GLU A 33 -12.80 -17.72 1.99
N ILE A 34 -13.45 -18.56 1.18
CA ILE A 34 -12.76 -19.34 0.14
C ILE A 34 -12.86 -18.54 -1.16
N GLU A 35 -11.72 -18.05 -1.64
CA GLU A 35 -11.64 -17.29 -2.88
C GLU A 35 -11.60 -18.25 -4.08
N LEU A 36 -12.63 -18.20 -4.92
CA LEU A 36 -12.80 -19.08 -6.10
C LEU A 36 -12.68 -18.34 -7.43
N ILE A 37 -12.30 -17.07 -7.40
CA ILE A 37 -12.08 -16.27 -8.61
C ILE A 37 -10.74 -16.67 -9.21
N ALA A 38 -10.77 -17.36 -10.35
CA ALA A 38 -9.57 -17.97 -10.96
C ALA A 38 -8.44 -16.98 -11.32
N SER A 39 -8.76 -15.69 -11.49
CA SER A 39 -7.79 -14.64 -11.81
C SER A 39 -7.24 -13.90 -10.59
N GLU A 40 -7.82 -14.10 -9.41
CA GLU A 40 -7.36 -13.44 -8.18
C GLU A 40 -6.27 -14.26 -7.48
N ASN A 41 -5.45 -13.59 -6.66
CA ASN A 41 -4.36 -14.21 -5.93
C ASN A 41 -3.99 -13.39 -4.69
N ILE A 42 -3.36 -14.04 -3.71
CA ILE A 42 -2.83 -13.41 -2.50
C ILE A 42 -1.32 -13.25 -2.65
N VAL A 43 -0.85 -12.00 -2.77
CA VAL A 43 0.57 -11.69 -2.92
C VAL A 43 1.32 -11.87 -1.59
N SER A 44 2.64 -12.05 -1.67
CA SER A 44 3.49 -12.15 -0.48
C SER A 44 3.66 -10.81 0.23
N ARG A 45 4.03 -10.85 1.53
CA ARG A 45 4.37 -9.64 2.30
C ARG A 45 5.45 -8.79 1.61
N ALA A 46 6.47 -9.44 1.05
CA ALA A 46 7.57 -8.74 0.37
C ALA A 46 7.09 -7.91 -0.84
N VAL A 47 6.08 -8.39 -1.58
CA VAL A 47 5.48 -7.63 -2.68
C VAL A 47 4.71 -6.41 -2.16
N LEU A 48 3.95 -6.57 -1.07
CA LEU A 48 3.22 -5.45 -0.44
C LEU A 48 4.18 -4.36 0.07
N GLU A 49 5.29 -4.75 0.71
CA GLU A 49 6.32 -3.82 1.20
C GLU A 49 6.96 -3.02 0.05
N ALA A 50 7.29 -3.69 -1.06
CA ALA A 50 7.85 -3.03 -2.23
C ALA A 50 6.86 -2.06 -2.88
N GLN A 51 5.57 -2.42 -2.95
CA GLN A 51 4.53 -1.60 -3.56
C GLN A 51 4.29 -0.29 -2.79
N GLY A 52 4.39 -0.31 -1.46
CA GLY A 52 4.25 0.88 -0.60
C GLY A 52 5.54 1.68 -0.39
N SER A 53 6.57 1.48 -1.22
CA SER A 53 7.90 2.05 -0.99
C SER A 53 8.10 3.43 -1.62
N ILE A 54 9.27 4.04 -1.33
CA ILE A 54 9.68 5.36 -1.86
C ILE A 54 9.71 5.43 -3.40
N MET A 55 9.68 4.29 -4.10
CA MET A 55 9.69 4.22 -5.55
C MET A 55 8.52 4.98 -6.20
N THR A 56 7.38 5.13 -5.51
CA THR A 56 6.23 5.90 -6.00
C THR A 56 6.53 7.38 -6.23
N ASN A 57 7.58 7.93 -5.61
CA ASN A 57 7.94 9.33 -5.75
C ASN A 57 8.77 9.60 -7.02
N LYS A 58 9.26 8.56 -7.68
CA LYS A 58 10.24 8.71 -8.77
C LYS A 58 9.55 8.79 -10.12
N TYR A 59 9.82 9.87 -10.83
CA TYR A 59 9.60 9.95 -12.28
C TYR A 59 10.78 9.30 -13.03
N ALA A 60 10.51 8.31 -13.89
CA ALA A 60 11.54 7.50 -14.55
C ALA A 60 11.21 7.19 -16.02
N GLU A 61 11.18 8.24 -16.86
CA GLU A 61 11.08 8.08 -18.31
C GLU A 61 12.34 7.47 -18.93
N GLY A 62 12.18 6.87 -20.11
CA GLY A 62 13.26 6.24 -20.87
C GLY A 62 13.47 4.77 -20.50
N TYR A 63 14.62 4.24 -20.89
CA TYR A 63 15.02 2.87 -20.55
C TYR A 63 16.22 2.90 -19.59
N PRO A 64 16.46 1.84 -18.81
CA PRO A 64 17.68 1.72 -18.02
C PRO A 64 18.93 1.98 -18.89
N GLY A 65 19.75 2.95 -18.48
CA GLY A 65 20.96 3.35 -19.20
C GLY A 65 20.73 4.14 -20.50
N LYS A 66 19.49 4.45 -20.87
CA LYS A 66 19.16 5.30 -22.02
C LYS A 66 18.35 6.49 -21.52
N ARG A 67 19.01 7.65 -21.45
CA ARG A 67 18.35 8.94 -21.19
C ARG A 67 17.83 9.51 -22.51
#